data_AF-A0A372RQB3-F1
#
_entry.id   AF-A0A372RQB3-F1
#
_cell.length_a   1.000
_cell.length_b   1.000
_cell.length_c   1.000
_cell.angle_alpha   90.00
_cell.angle_beta   90.00
_cell.angle_gamma   90.00
#
_symmetry.space_group_name_H-M   'P 1'
#
loop_
_entity.id
_entity.type
_entity.pdbx_description
1 polymer ?
#
loop_
_entity_poly.entity_id
_entity_poly.type
_entity_poly.pdbx_seq_one_letter_code
_entity_poly.pdbx_strand_id
1 'polypeptide(L)'
;MSSQCEECGTQNIDDLNEEYNWCNSCLKNFNFLNFEVSINRFSDEKNEKIDDVIQEMQSKIKGPSDIIFEWIPYDQFNNISEEGKSDSAKACSAIWKDGPLTYSYFKKKLVRVSNKKVVLKYLLNSKDIKFLDEVKIYSINYSKNIYTYGISQDPSTKDYIIVLNAKALKKQIDDFNAEKRQKLEELIKKKTKDFEFNYFEYSKFSNLKGIGKEGFDMVKKAKTDNGIKVVLKVFIDEKSKIENFISNFMKELELLHMIGYHDNINRFLGITKDDIGNYFMVLKHANEGNLRDYLNKKFDSLQWENKIQMAFDITCGLKYLHSKGIIHRHLVNQ
;
A
#
# COMPACT_ATOMS: atom_id res chain seq x y z
N MET A 1 -26.28 45.41 9.45
CA MET A 1 -27.11 44.97 10.60
C MET A 1 -26.37 43.81 11.22
N SER A 2 -26.19 43.78 12.56
CA SER A 2 -25.43 42.69 13.19
C SER A 2 -26.24 41.40 13.14
N SER A 3 -25.68 40.37 12.49
CA SER A 3 -26.25 39.03 12.41
C SER A 3 -26.43 38.38 13.78
N GLN A 4 -27.68 38.23 14.17
CA GLN A 4 -28.19 37.44 15.30
C GLN A 4 -28.22 35.92 15.06
N CYS A 5 -27.54 35.05 15.82
CA CYS A 5 -27.93 33.63 15.80
C CYS A 5 -29.29 33.47 16.50
N GLU A 6 -30.31 32.96 15.82
CA GLU A 6 -31.64 32.75 16.41
C GLU A 6 -31.66 31.66 17.50
N GLU A 7 -30.76 30.68 17.44
CA GLU A 7 -30.71 29.57 18.41
C GLU A 7 -29.94 29.90 19.69
N CYS A 8 -28.78 30.56 19.60
CA CYS A 8 -27.91 30.81 20.75
C CYS A 8 -27.61 32.29 21.04
N GLY A 9 -28.13 33.21 20.23
CA GLY A 9 -27.98 34.65 20.45
C GLY A 9 -26.58 35.22 20.15
N THR A 10 -25.65 34.44 19.58
CA THR A 10 -24.29 34.93 19.25
C THR A 10 -24.32 36.01 18.16
N GLN A 11 -23.56 37.10 18.35
CA GLN A 11 -23.38 38.21 17.41
C GLN A 11 -22.18 37.99 16.45
N ASN A 12 -22.15 38.69 15.31
CA ASN A 12 -21.08 38.65 14.29
C ASN A 12 -20.94 37.29 13.57
N ILE A 13 -22.04 36.81 13.01
CA ILE A 13 -22.03 35.67 12.09
C ILE A 13 -21.60 36.20 10.71
N ASP A 14 -20.56 35.61 10.08
CA ASP A 14 -20.15 36.01 8.71
C ASP A 14 -21.34 35.92 7.71
N ASP A 15 -21.40 36.79 6.70
CA ASP A 15 -22.52 36.91 5.75
C ASP A 15 -22.93 35.58 5.09
N LEU A 16 -21.98 34.67 4.83
CA LEU A 16 -22.25 33.32 4.30
C LEU A 16 -23.00 32.41 5.28
N ASN A 17 -22.87 32.67 6.57
CA ASN A 17 -23.47 31.88 7.64
C ASN A 17 -24.90 32.37 7.97
N GLU A 18 -25.24 33.62 7.65
CA GLU A 18 -26.62 34.15 7.71
C GLU A 18 -27.54 33.48 6.67
N GLU A 19 -27.11 33.35 5.41
CA GLU A 19 -27.92 32.76 4.33
C GLU A 19 -28.37 31.32 4.66
N TYR A 20 -27.52 30.58 5.38
CA TYR A 20 -27.74 29.18 5.71
C TYR A 20 -28.09 28.91 7.17
N ASN A 21 -28.30 29.92 8.01
CA ASN A 21 -28.51 29.76 9.47
C ASN A 21 -27.44 28.87 10.13
N TRP A 22 -26.17 28.99 9.72
CA TRP A 22 -25.05 28.28 10.32
C TRP A 22 -24.48 29.08 11.49
N CYS A 23 -24.19 28.42 12.61
CA CYS A 23 -23.58 29.07 13.76
C CYS A 23 -22.47 28.21 14.37
N ASN A 24 -21.23 28.69 14.28
CA ASN A 24 -20.07 28.03 14.90
C ASN A 24 -20.21 27.89 16.42
N SER A 25 -20.87 28.83 17.10
CA SER A 25 -21.16 28.71 18.54
C SER A 25 -22.19 27.63 18.84
N CYS A 26 -23.23 27.48 18.01
CA CYS A 26 -24.19 26.37 18.16
C CYS A 26 -23.53 25.02 17.92
N LEU A 27 -22.61 24.93 16.94
CA LEU A 27 -21.80 23.73 16.72
C LEU A 27 -20.96 23.38 17.96
N LYS A 28 -20.27 24.37 18.55
CA LYS A 28 -19.49 24.17 19.79
C LYS A 28 -20.36 23.68 20.95
N ASN A 29 -21.56 24.25 21.13
CA ASN A 29 -22.48 23.84 22.20
C ASN A 29 -23.07 22.44 21.98
N PHE A 30 -23.46 22.11 20.74
CA PHE A 30 -23.97 20.77 20.38
C PHE A 30 -22.90 19.70 20.62
N ASN A 31 -21.63 20.02 20.33
CA ASN A 31 -20.51 19.14 20.58
C ASN A 31 -20.24 19.00 22.08
N PHE A 32 -20.29 20.08 22.87
CA PHE A 32 -20.14 20.03 24.33
C PHE A 32 -21.18 19.12 25.01
N LEU A 33 -22.45 19.18 24.58
CA LEU A 33 -23.53 18.31 25.09
C LEU A 33 -23.37 16.84 24.71
N ASN A 34 -22.95 16.51 23.48
CA ASN A 34 -22.65 15.13 23.10
C ASN A 34 -21.35 14.61 23.72
N PHE A 35 -20.43 15.53 24.03
CA PHE A 35 -19.22 15.25 24.76
C PHE A 35 -19.56 14.89 26.21
N GLU A 36 -20.47 15.59 26.89
CA GLU A 36 -21.02 15.21 28.20
C GLU A 36 -21.63 13.80 28.23
N VAL A 37 -22.31 13.36 27.17
CA VAL A 37 -22.80 11.97 27.08
C VAL A 37 -21.64 10.97 26.93
N SER A 38 -20.50 11.42 26.40
CA SER A 38 -19.24 10.68 26.36
C SER A 38 -18.42 10.77 27.67
N ILE A 39 -18.86 11.57 28.67
CA ILE A 39 -18.12 11.89 29.90
C ILE A 39 -18.02 10.75 30.93
N ASN A 40 -18.65 9.59 30.69
CA ASN A 40 -18.33 8.39 31.49
C ASN A 40 -16.90 7.83 31.24
N ARG A 41 -16.00 8.58 30.59
CA ARG A 41 -14.60 8.24 30.33
C ARG A 41 -13.56 9.02 31.16
N PHE A 42 -13.95 10.02 31.96
CA PHE A 42 -13.00 11.01 32.48
C PHE A 42 -12.45 10.68 33.87
N SER A 43 -11.23 10.13 33.91
CA SER A 43 -10.35 10.20 35.08
C SER A 43 -8.85 10.34 34.77
N ASP A 44 -8.43 10.33 33.49
CA ASP A 44 -7.01 10.19 33.13
C ASP A 44 -6.51 11.31 32.19
N GLU A 45 -5.31 11.85 32.43
CA GLU A 45 -4.59 12.89 31.63
C GLU A 45 -4.50 12.58 30.12
N LYS A 46 -4.67 11.31 29.75
CA LYS A 46 -4.62 10.85 28.36
C LYS A 46 -5.79 11.37 27.51
N ASN A 47 -6.97 11.50 28.13
CA ASN A 47 -8.18 11.93 27.42
C ASN A 47 -8.14 13.42 27.10
N GLU A 48 -7.55 14.23 27.98
CA GLU A 48 -7.37 15.69 27.80
C GLU A 48 -6.68 16.02 26.47
N LYS A 49 -5.62 15.28 26.09
CA LYS A 49 -4.90 15.49 24.83
C LYS A 49 -5.72 15.16 23.57
N ILE A 50 -6.64 14.21 23.67
CA ILE A 50 -7.53 13.86 22.55
C ILE A 50 -8.55 14.96 22.36
N ASP A 51 -9.05 15.50 23.46
CA ASP A 51 -10.02 16.58 23.46
C ASP A 51 -9.41 17.85 22.88
N ASP A 52 -8.17 18.16 23.24
CA ASP A 52 -7.41 19.24 22.61
C ASP A 52 -7.33 19.08 21.10
N VAL A 53 -7.06 17.86 20.61
CA VAL A 53 -7.03 17.60 19.16
C VAL A 53 -8.41 17.74 18.53
N ILE A 54 -9.48 17.24 19.17
CA ILE A 54 -10.84 17.38 18.65
C ILE A 54 -11.22 18.87 18.59
N GLN A 55 -10.94 19.64 19.64
CA GLN A 55 -11.20 21.08 19.70
C GLN A 55 -10.38 21.84 18.66
N GLU A 56 -9.09 21.52 18.52
CA GLU A 56 -8.22 22.11 17.50
C GLU A 56 -8.79 21.84 16.09
N MET A 57 -9.25 20.62 15.82
CA MET A 57 -9.85 20.25 14.55
C MET A 57 -11.15 20.98 14.27
N GLN A 58 -12.03 21.05 15.27
CA GLN A 58 -13.31 21.73 15.15
C GLN A 58 -13.14 23.27 15.03
N SER A 59 -12.10 23.85 15.62
CA SER A 59 -11.79 25.28 15.49
C SER A 59 -11.47 25.70 14.05
N LYS A 60 -11.09 24.75 13.19
CA LYS A 60 -10.74 24.98 11.77
C LYS A 60 -11.96 24.97 10.85
N ILE A 61 -13.14 24.66 11.36
CA ILE A 61 -14.40 24.63 10.59
C ILE A 61 -14.79 26.07 10.24
N LYS A 62 -14.94 26.34 8.95
CA LYS A 62 -15.25 27.66 8.41
C LYS A 62 -16.70 27.77 7.95
N GLY A 63 -17.36 26.65 7.64
CA GLY A 63 -18.74 26.69 7.17
C GLY A 63 -19.47 25.34 7.22
N PRO A 64 -20.76 25.35 6.83
CA PRO A 64 -21.67 24.21 6.96
C PRO A 64 -21.31 22.99 6.08
N SER A 65 -20.49 23.18 5.04
CA SER A 65 -20.01 22.09 4.19
C SER A 65 -18.78 21.36 4.73
N ASP A 66 -18.15 21.90 5.78
CA ASP A 66 -16.96 21.29 6.36
C ASP A 66 -17.31 20.06 7.20
N ILE A 67 -16.32 19.19 7.36
CA ILE A 67 -16.50 17.94 8.09
C ILE A 67 -16.33 18.20 9.57
N ILE A 68 -17.30 17.71 10.34
CA ILE A 68 -17.27 17.78 11.80
C ILE A 68 -16.45 16.60 12.29
N PHE A 69 -15.23 16.90 12.76
CA PHE A 69 -14.34 15.92 13.37
C PHE A 69 -14.81 15.61 14.79
N GLU A 70 -15.01 14.33 15.12
CA GLU A 70 -15.57 13.95 16.43
C GLU A 70 -14.89 12.70 17.04
N TRP A 71 -15.14 12.48 18.33
CA TRP A 71 -14.87 11.17 18.92
C TRP A 71 -16.00 10.20 18.53
N ILE A 72 -15.63 9.01 18.06
CA ILE A 72 -16.59 8.00 17.62
C ILE A 72 -16.47 6.79 18.55
N PRO A 73 -17.50 6.47 19.34
CA PRO A 73 -17.52 5.24 20.15
C PRO A 73 -17.28 4.00 19.29
N TYR A 74 -16.44 3.07 19.75
CA TYR A 74 -16.03 1.90 18.94
C TYR A 74 -17.21 0.98 18.58
N ASP A 75 -18.20 0.88 19.47
CA ASP A 75 -19.42 0.11 19.27
C ASP A 75 -20.32 0.65 18.15
N GLN A 76 -19.97 1.79 17.55
CA GLN A 76 -20.60 2.34 16.36
C GLN A 76 -20.18 1.67 15.05
N PHE A 77 -19.12 0.84 15.07
CA PHE A 77 -18.62 0.16 13.89
C PHE A 77 -19.13 -1.28 13.80
N ASN A 78 -19.72 -1.63 12.66
CA ASN A 78 -20.11 -2.99 12.32
C ASN A 78 -19.43 -3.46 11.02
N ASN A 79 -19.47 -4.77 10.78
CA ASN A 79 -18.89 -5.42 9.60
C ASN A 79 -17.42 -5.05 9.38
N ILE A 80 -16.61 -5.11 10.44
CA ILE A 80 -15.19 -4.77 10.38
C ILE A 80 -14.45 -5.90 9.63
N SER A 81 -13.83 -5.58 8.49
CA SER A 81 -12.96 -6.49 7.73
C SER A 81 -11.56 -5.93 7.61
N GLU A 82 -10.55 -6.77 7.82
CA GLU A 82 -9.13 -6.39 7.66
C GLU A 82 -8.76 -6.33 6.18
N GLU A 83 -8.23 -5.19 5.74
CA GLU A 83 -7.86 -4.95 4.34
C GLU A 83 -6.34 -4.96 4.14
N GLY A 84 -5.57 -4.71 5.20
CA GLY A 84 -4.12 -4.73 5.17
C GLY A 84 -3.49 -4.38 6.50
N LYS A 85 -2.29 -4.91 6.73
CA LYS A 85 -1.53 -4.69 7.97
C LYS A 85 -0.05 -4.46 7.64
N SER A 86 0.54 -3.46 8.26
CA SER A 86 1.98 -3.21 8.32
C SER A 86 2.47 -3.38 9.76
N ASP A 87 3.77 -3.22 9.97
CA ASP A 87 4.37 -3.32 11.31
C ASP A 87 3.94 -2.15 12.23
N SER A 88 3.49 -1.04 11.67
CA SER A 88 3.11 0.18 12.40
C SER A 88 1.61 0.50 12.36
N ALA A 89 0.84 -0.09 11.45
CA ALA A 89 -0.57 0.23 11.28
C ALA A 89 -1.39 -0.96 10.75
N LYS A 90 -2.69 -0.93 11.00
CA LYS A 90 -3.67 -1.87 10.43
C LYS A 90 -4.83 -1.09 9.83
N ALA A 91 -5.23 -1.43 8.60
CA ALA A 91 -6.36 -0.82 7.92
C ALA A 91 -7.52 -1.82 7.86
N CYS A 92 -8.70 -1.41 8.33
CA CYS A 92 -9.93 -2.16 8.20
C CYS A 92 -10.99 -1.35 7.46
N SER A 93 -11.89 -2.00 6.75
CA SER A 93 -13.14 -1.38 6.32
C SER A 93 -14.24 -1.68 7.33
N ALA A 94 -15.18 -0.74 7.50
CA ALA A 94 -16.30 -0.89 8.42
C ALA A 94 -17.50 -0.06 7.94
N ILE A 95 -18.67 -0.35 8.51
CA ILE A 95 -19.85 0.51 8.41
C ILE A 95 -19.99 1.25 9.75
N TRP A 96 -20.16 2.57 9.69
CA TRP A 96 -20.47 3.41 10.84
C TRP A 96 -21.98 3.59 10.93
N LYS A 97 -22.61 3.01 11.96
CA LYS A 97 -24.07 2.96 12.16
C LYS A 97 -24.69 4.35 12.15
N ASP A 98 -24.30 5.21 13.08
CA ASP A 98 -24.85 6.56 13.17
C ASP A 98 -24.32 7.45 12.06
N GLY A 99 -23.07 7.24 11.64
CA GLY A 99 -22.44 7.99 10.55
C GLY A 99 -22.09 9.44 10.91
N PRO A 100 -21.44 10.17 9.98
CA PRO A 100 -20.93 11.50 10.25
C PRO A 100 -22.05 12.51 10.45
N LEU A 101 -21.80 13.47 11.34
CA LEU A 101 -22.63 14.65 11.48
C LEU A 101 -22.37 15.63 10.32
N THR A 102 -23.44 16.10 9.69
CA THR A 102 -23.41 16.99 8.53
C THR A 102 -24.49 18.05 8.64
N TYR A 103 -24.26 19.23 8.07
CA TYR A 103 -25.31 20.25 7.99
C TYR A 103 -26.26 19.96 6.82
N SER A 104 -27.55 19.88 7.10
CA SER A 104 -28.57 19.78 6.06
C SER A 104 -29.07 21.19 5.72
N TYR A 105 -28.70 21.70 4.54
CA TYR A 105 -29.21 22.98 4.03
C TYR A 105 -30.74 23.01 3.92
N PHE A 106 -31.36 21.87 3.59
CA PHE A 106 -32.82 21.76 3.52
C PHE A 106 -33.49 21.84 4.89
N LYS A 107 -32.94 21.14 5.90
CA LYS A 107 -33.50 21.12 7.26
C LYS A 107 -32.96 22.25 8.14
N LYS A 108 -32.01 23.04 7.64
CA LYS A 108 -31.24 24.06 8.37
C LYS A 108 -30.75 23.60 9.74
N LYS A 109 -30.28 22.35 9.82
CA LYS A 109 -29.80 21.76 11.08
C LYS A 109 -28.79 20.64 10.84
N LEU A 110 -28.06 20.31 11.91
CA LEU A 110 -27.17 19.16 11.94
C LEU A 110 -27.98 17.86 11.88
N VAL A 111 -27.56 16.95 11.00
CA VAL A 111 -28.13 15.61 10.82
C VAL A 111 -27.02 14.60 10.62
N ARG A 112 -27.24 13.37 11.07
CA ARG A 112 -26.31 12.27 10.81
C ARG A 112 -26.65 11.52 9.54
N VAL A 113 -25.62 11.08 8.82
CA VAL A 113 -25.75 10.25 7.61
C VAL A 113 -25.42 8.80 7.96
N SER A 114 -26.42 8.06 8.42
CA SER A 114 -26.29 6.67 8.90
C SER A 114 -25.69 5.70 7.89
N ASN A 115 -25.13 4.60 8.40
CA ASN A 115 -24.58 3.48 7.64
C ASN A 115 -23.47 3.89 6.65
N LYS A 116 -22.61 4.81 7.07
CA LYS A 116 -21.51 5.30 6.23
C LYS A 116 -20.40 4.26 6.17
N LYS A 117 -19.97 3.87 4.96
CA LYS A 117 -18.76 3.06 4.78
C LYS A 117 -17.51 3.91 5.09
N VAL A 118 -16.68 3.42 6.00
CA VAL A 118 -15.47 4.09 6.49
C VAL A 118 -14.27 3.15 6.49
N VAL A 119 -13.10 3.74 6.64
CA VAL A 119 -11.83 3.04 6.83
C VAL A 119 -11.35 3.33 8.25
N LEU A 120 -11.03 2.28 8.98
CA LEU A 120 -10.48 2.32 10.33
C LEU A 120 -8.97 2.09 10.22
N LYS A 121 -8.18 3.14 10.44
CA LYS A 121 -6.71 3.04 10.50
C LYS A 121 -6.28 2.92 11.95
N TYR A 122 -5.94 1.71 12.37
CA TYR A 122 -5.35 1.40 13.66
C TYR A 122 -3.87 1.79 13.65
N LEU A 123 -3.43 2.45 14.72
CA LEU A 123 -2.04 2.80 14.93
C LEU A 123 -1.47 1.91 16.04
N LEU A 124 -0.77 0.86 15.61
CA LEU A 124 -0.32 -0.23 16.48
C LEU A 124 0.88 0.22 17.31
N ASN A 125 0.85 -0.06 18.63
CA ASN A 125 1.96 0.23 19.55
C ASN A 125 2.46 1.69 19.51
N SER A 126 1.62 2.63 19.07
CA SER A 126 2.05 4.03 18.94
C SER A 126 2.23 4.63 20.34
N LYS A 127 3.37 5.27 20.59
CA LYS A 127 3.47 6.23 21.71
C LYS A 127 2.51 7.37 21.42
N ASP A 128 1.68 7.75 22.38
CA ASP A 128 0.55 8.69 22.22
C ASP A 128 0.90 9.98 21.45
N ILE A 129 2.14 10.46 21.52
CA ILE A 129 2.61 11.65 20.79
C ILE A 129 2.61 11.45 19.26
N LYS A 130 3.08 10.29 18.77
CA LYS A 130 3.12 10.01 17.32
C LYS A 130 1.72 9.95 16.72
N PHE A 131 0.76 9.46 17.49
CA PHE A 131 -0.65 9.42 17.09
C PHE A 131 -1.21 10.83 16.82
N LEU A 132 -0.96 11.77 17.73
CA LEU A 132 -1.50 13.13 17.62
C LEU A 132 -0.89 13.87 16.42
N ASP A 133 0.41 13.71 16.17
CA ASP A 133 1.07 14.27 14.98
C ASP A 133 0.45 13.73 13.69
N GLU A 134 0.15 12.44 13.65
CA GLU A 134 -0.44 11.79 12.49
C GLU A 134 -1.88 12.26 12.21
N VAL A 135 -2.70 12.45 13.25
CA VAL A 135 -4.03 13.05 13.12
C VAL A 135 -3.93 14.45 12.50
N LYS A 136 -2.97 15.27 12.96
CA LYS A 136 -2.76 16.65 12.47
C LYS A 136 -2.33 16.72 11.00
N ILE A 137 -1.61 15.71 10.49
CA ILE A 137 -1.23 15.63 9.07
C ILE A 137 -2.47 15.53 8.17
N TYR A 138 -3.49 14.78 8.61
CA TYR A 138 -4.72 14.64 7.83
C TYR A 138 -5.55 15.94 7.79
N SER A 139 -5.36 16.85 8.74
CA SER A 139 -6.03 18.15 8.85
C SER A 139 -5.55 19.18 7.81
N ILE A 140 -4.34 19.03 7.27
CA ILE A 140 -3.73 19.98 6.35
C ILE A 140 -4.07 19.63 4.88
N ASN A 141 -4.54 18.40 4.62
CA ASN A 141 -4.57 17.80 3.29
C ASN A 141 -5.94 17.87 2.60
N TYR A 142 -6.64 19.00 2.72
CA TYR A 142 -7.93 19.26 2.03
C TYR A 142 -7.84 19.12 0.50
N SER A 143 -6.65 19.20 -0.08
CA SER A 143 -6.40 19.11 -1.52
C SER A 143 -6.53 17.71 -2.12
N LYS A 144 -6.67 16.64 -1.32
CA LYS A 144 -6.57 15.24 -1.80
C LYS A 144 -7.84 14.38 -1.65
N ASN A 145 -9.03 14.97 -1.39
CA ASN A 145 -10.32 14.23 -1.24
C ASN A 145 -10.31 13.11 -0.17
N ILE A 146 -9.34 13.14 0.76
CA ILE A 146 -9.33 12.29 1.96
C ILE A 146 -9.96 13.10 3.07
N TYR A 147 -10.95 12.50 3.70
CA TYR A 147 -11.69 13.12 4.79
C TYR A 147 -11.51 12.30 6.05
N THR A 148 -11.13 12.97 7.13
CA THR A 148 -11.07 12.37 8.46
C THR A 148 -12.30 12.76 9.23
N TYR A 149 -13.09 11.76 9.61
CA TYR A 149 -14.31 11.96 10.36
C TYR A 149 -14.07 12.07 11.86
N GLY A 150 -13.00 11.46 12.36
CA GLY A 150 -12.78 11.43 13.80
C GLY A 150 -11.77 10.41 14.28
N ILE A 151 -11.79 10.21 15.58
CA ILE A 151 -10.94 9.27 16.31
C ILE A 151 -11.83 8.28 17.06
N SER A 152 -11.37 7.05 17.17
CA SER A 152 -11.91 6.04 18.06
C SER A 152 -10.78 5.32 18.81
N GLN A 153 -11.13 4.44 19.73
CA GLN A 153 -10.19 3.55 20.39
C GLN A 153 -10.82 2.17 20.52
N ASP A 154 -10.06 1.15 20.13
CA ASP A 154 -10.47 -0.23 20.35
C ASP A 154 -10.44 -0.53 21.87
N PRO A 155 -11.58 -0.87 22.49
CA PRO A 155 -11.61 -1.12 23.93
C PRO A 155 -10.81 -2.36 24.34
N SER A 156 -10.56 -3.29 23.41
CA SER A 156 -9.87 -4.55 23.64
C SER A 156 -8.35 -4.39 23.53
N THR A 157 -7.88 -3.76 22.45
CA THR A 157 -6.43 -3.59 22.20
C THR A 157 -5.87 -2.30 22.77
N LYS A 158 -6.73 -1.33 23.10
CA LYS A 158 -6.39 0.04 23.47
C LYS A 158 -5.72 0.86 22.35
N ASP A 159 -5.64 0.31 21.14
CA ASP A 159 -5.11 1.01 19.98
C ASP A 159 -6.05 2.14 19.57
N TYR A 160 -5.48 3.30 19.25
CA TYR A 160 -6.24 4.38 18.65
C TYR A 160 -6.49 4.15 17.17
N ILE A 161 -7.62 4.66 16.71
CA ILE A 161 -8.14 4.45 15.36
C ILE A 161 -8.45 5.82 14.76
N ILE A 162 -7.90 6.10 13.59
CA ILE A 162 -8.31 7.24 12.77
C ILE A 162 -9.41 6.77 11.81
N VAL A 163 -10.54 7.48 11.81
CA VAL A 163 -11.71 7.12 10.99
C VAL A 163 -11.75 7.98 9.74
N LEU A 164 -11.61 7.34 8.58
CA LEU A 164 -11.43 8.00 7.29
C LEU A 164 -12.57 7.64 6.32
N ASN A 165 -12.77 8.47 5.28
CA ASN A 165 -13.66 8.12 4.18
C ASN A 165 -13.13 6.92 3.36
N ALA A 166 -14.05 6.17 2.75
CA ALA A 166 -13.72 5.00 1.93
C ALA A 166 -12.70 5.27 0.79
N LYS A 167 -12.64 6.51 0.27
CA LYS A 167 -11.65 6.90 -0.75
C LYS A 167 -10.21 6.91 -0.22
N ALA A 168 -10.01 7.02 1.10
CA ALA A 168 -8.71 6.99 1.73
C ALA A 168 -8.01 5.63 1.62
N LEU A 169 -8.77 4.52 1.52
CA LEU A 169 -8.20 3.17 1.44
C LEU A 169 -7.32 2.99 0.20
N LYS A 170 -7.84 3.40 -0.96
CA LYS A 170 -7.14 3.27 -2.24
C LYS A 170 -5.81 4.04 -2.21
N LYS A 171 -5.85 5.27 -1.70
CA LYS A 171 -4.66 6.11 -1.58
C LYS A 171 -3.67 5.61 -0.52
N GLN A 172 -4.11 5.06 0.61
CA GLN A 172 -3.19 4.46 1.57
C GLN A 172 -2.48 3.23 1.01
N ILE A 173 -3.18 2.41 0.23
CA ILE A 173 -2.56 1.30 -0.50
C ILE A 173 -1.53 1.84 -1.50
N ASP A 174 -1.87 2.90 -2.24
CA ASP A 174 -0.95 3.54 -3.19
C ASP A 174 0.28 4.15 -2.50
N ASP A 175 0.10 4.87 -1.39
CA ASP A 175 1.18 5.50 -0.61
C ASP A 175 2.07 4.44 0.06
N PHE A 176 1.50 3.37 0.63
CA PHE A 176 2.24 2.22 1.16
C PHE A 176 3.05 1.50 0.07
N ASN A 177 2.45 1.32 -1.12
CA ASN A 177 3.14 0.76 -2.28
C ASN A 177 4.23 1.70 -2.82
N ALA A 178 4.09 3.02 -2.67
CA ALA A 178 5.11 3.98 -3.05
C ALA A 178 6.33 3.93 -2.11
N GLU A 179 6.11 3.88 -0.79
CA GLU A 179 7.20 3.71 0.19
C GLU A 179 7.94 2.37 -0.02
N LYS A 180 7.20 1.29 -0.34
CA LYS A 180 7.75 -0.01 -0.76
C LYS A 180 8.69 0.14 -1.96
N ARG A 181 8.24 0.83 -3.00
CA ARG A 181 9.03 1.07 -4.23
C ARG A 181 10.28 1.87 -3.92
N GLN A 182 10.18 2.91 -3.10
CA GLN A 182 11.32 3.76 -2.73
C GLN A 182 12.43 2.97 -2.01
N LYS A 183 12.08 2.17 -0.99
CA LYS A 183 13.05 1.30 -0.28
C LYS A 183 13.72 0.30 -1.21
N LEU A 184 12.96 -0.30 -2.14
CA LEU A 184 13.49 -1.19 -3.16
C LEU A 184 14.48 -0.48 -4.10
N GLU A 185 14.16 0.74 -4.54
CA GLU A 185 15.03 1.53 -5.40
C GLU A 185 16.37 1.86 -4.74
N GLU A 186 16.37 2.29 -3.49
CA GLU A 186 17.59 2.62 -2.74
C GLU A 186 18.52 1.40 -2.60
N LEU A 187 17.95 0.24 -2.29
CA LEU A 187 18.70 -1.01 -2.16
C LEU A 187 19.29 -1.48 -3.49
N ILE A 188 18.50 -1.44 -4.57
CA ILE A 188 18.99 -1.80 -5.90
C ILE A 188 20.10 -0.84 -6.33
N LYS A 189 19.92 0.48 -6.16
CA LYS A 189 20.95 1.47 -6.50
C LYS A 189 22.26 1.22 -5.74
N LYS A 190 22.18 0.94 -4.44
CA LYS A 190 23.34 0.60 -3.62
C LYS A 190 24.05 -0.64 -4.15
N LYS A 191 23.29 -1.70 -4.46
CA LYS A 191 23.84 -2.99 -4.88
C LYS A 191 24.36 -2.99 -6.32
N THR A 192 23.75 -2.23 -7.23
CA THR A 192 24.30 -1.98 -8.56
C THR A 192 25.65 -1.31 -8.49
N LYS A 193 25.87 -0.42 -7.50
CA LYS A 193 27.17 0.18 -7.26
C LYS A 193 28.18 -0.83 -6.69
N ASP A 194 27.75 -1.70 -5.79
CA ASP A 194 28.63 -2.68 -5.13
C ASP A 194 29.03 -3.85 -6.05
N PHE A 195 28.14 -4.30 -6.94
CA PHE A 195 28.31 -5.49 -7.79
C PHE A 195 28.49 -5.19 -9.29
N GLU A 196 28.55 -3.92 -9.68
CA GLU A 196 28.69 -3.49 -11.08
C GLU A 196 27.71 -4.18 -12.05
N PHE A 197 26.45 -4.30 -11.64
CA PHE A 197 25.42 -4.89 -12.50
C PHE A 197 25.24 -4.06 -13.78
N ASN A 198 25.19 -4.74 -14.93
CA ASN A 198 24.80 -4.08 -16.17
C ASN A 198 23.35 -3.59 -16.05
N TYR A 199 23.14 -2.31 -16.35
CA TYR A 199 21.82 -1.70 -16.39
C TYR A 199 21.40 -1.47 -17.84
N PHE A 200 20.28 -2.08 -18.25
CA PHE A 200 19.70 -1.90 -19.57
C PHE A 200 18.63 -0.82 -19.52
N GLU A 201 18.69 0.13 -20.45
CA GLU A 201 17.64 1.12 -20.61
C GLU A 201 16.39 0.44 -21.19
N TYR A 202 15.27 0.51 -20.46
CA TYR A 202 14.06 -0.25 -20.82
C TYR A 202 13.49 0.16 -22.18
N SER A 203 13.57 1.45 -22.51
CA SER A 203 13.15 2.03 -23.79
C SER A 203 13.85 1.41 -25.02
N LYS A 204 15.05 0.84 -24.84
CA LYS A 204 15.84 0.23 -25.93
C LYS A 204 15.40 -1.20 -26.25
N PHE A 205 14.51 -1.80 -25.46
CA PHE A 205 13.96 -3.11 -25.77
C PHE A 205 12.91 -3.02 -26.88
N SER A 206 13.04 -3.89 -27.89
CA SER A 206 12.06 -4.05 -28.95
C SER A 206 11.34 -5.40 -28.84
N ASN A 207 10.20 -5.54 -29.53
CA ASN A 207 9.43 -6.79 -29.61
C ASN A 207 8.96 -7.35 -28.25
N LEU A 208 8.58 -6.47 -27.32
CA LEU A 208 8.06 -6.84 -26.01
C LEU A 208 6.79 -7.70 -26.16
N LYS A 209 6.86 -8.97 -25.75
CA LYS A 209 5.74 -9.92 -25.78
C LYS A 209 5.64 -10.68 -24.46
N GLY A 210 4.50 -10.64 -23.79
CA GLY A 210 4.26 -11.42 -22.57
C GLY A 210 4.23 -12.93 -22.86
N ILE A 211 4.83 -13.74 -21.98
CA ILE A 211 4.89 -15.20 -22.04
C ILE A 211 4.41 -15.73 -20.69
N GLY A 212 3.10 -15.76 -20.48
CA GLY A 212 2.54 -16.28 -19.25
C GLY A 212 1.06 -16.00 -19.11
N LYS A 213 0.32 -16.96 -18.55
CA LYS A 213 -1.03 -16.75 -18.03
C LYS A 213 -0.95 -16.04 -16.67
N GLU A 214 -2.00 -15.27 -16.40
CA GLU A 214 -2.44 -14.72 -15.11
C GLU A 214 -1.77 -15.36 -13.89
N GLY A 215 -1.04 -14.58 -13.09
CA GLY A 215 -0.87 -14.89 -11.68
C GLY A 215 0.50 -14.64 -11.05
N PHE A 216 1.61 -15.21 -11.54
CA PHE A 216 2.78 -15.34 -10.64
C PHE A 216 4.18 -15.18 -11.25
N ASP A 217 4.32 -15.06 -12.58
CA ASP A 217 5.62 -14.81 -13.21
C ASP A 217 5.39 -13.96 -14.48
N MET A 218 5.48 -12.63 -14.35
CA MET A 218 5.38 -11.76 -15.52
C MET A 218 6.69 -11.82 -16.31
N VAL A 219 6.72 -12.68 -17.33
CA VAL A 219 7.87 -12.89 -18.20
C VAL A 219 7.61 -12.23 -19.55
N LYS A 220 8.48 -11.30 -19.99
CA LYS A 220 8.39 -10.65 -21.32
C LYS A 220 9.58 -11.06 -22.19
N LYS A 221 9.34 -11.51 -23.43
CA LYS A 221 10.37 -11.66 -24.47
C LYS A 221 10.68 -10.28 -25.01
N ALA A 222 11.95 -10.01 -25.23
CA ALA A 222 12.40 -8.78 -25.87
C ALA A 222 13.66 -9.02 -26.70
N LYS A 223 14.03 -8.02 -27.48
CA LYS A 223 15.36 -7.90 -28.08
C LYS A 223 16.03 -6.63 -27.58
N THR A 224 17.31 -6.73 -27.22
CA THR A 224 18.15 -5.55 -26.98
C THR A 224 18.37 -4.77 -28.28
N ASP A 225 18.87 -3.54 -28.17
CA ASP A 225 19.38 -2.73 -29.28
C ASP A 225 20.42 -3.46 -30.15
N ASN A 226 21.32 -4.22 -29.51
CA ASN A 226 22.30 -5.05 -30.19
C ASN A 226 21.73 -6.37 -30.76
N GLY A 227 20.40 -6.54 -30.78
CA GLY A 227 19.72 -7.69 -31.38
C GLY A 227 19.71 -8.97 -30.53
N ILE A 228 20.22 -8.93 -29.28
CA ILE A 228 20.24 -10.09 -28.38
C ILE A 228 18.82 -10.39 -27.92
N LYS A 229 18.36 -11.62 -28.14
CA LYS A 229 17.07 -12.09 -27.61
C LYS A 229 17.19 -12.33 -26.10
N VAL A 230 16.32 -11.69 -25.34
CA VAL A 230 16.30 -11.76 -23.88
C VAL A 230 14.91 -12.04 -23.35
N VAL A 231 14.88 -12.39 -22.08
CA VAL A 231 13.68 -12.54 -21.27
C VAL A 231 13.79 -11.57 -20.09
N LEU A 232 12.79 -10.72 -19.95
CA LEU A 232 12.60 -9.85 -18.80
C LEU A 232 11.71 -10.59 -17.80
N LYS A 233 12.29 -11.04 -16.69
CA LYS A 233 11.57 -11.73 -15.61
C LYS A 233 11.32 -10.76 -14.46
N VAL A 234 10.06 -10.57 -14.09
CA VAL A 234 9.71 -9.90 -12.83
C VAL A 234 9.61 -10.94 -11.74
N PHE A 235 10.19 -10.67 -10.57
CA PHE A 235 9.84 -11.37 -9.35
C PHE A 235 8.66 -10.62 -8.73
N ILE A 236 7.48 -11.21 -8.67
CA ILE A 236 6.36 -10.66 -7.90
C ILE A 236 5.90 -11.75 -6.94
N ASP A 237 6.22 -11.60 -5.66
CA ASP A 237 5.57 -12.38 -4.61
C ASP A 237 4.49 -11.51 -3.97
N GLU A 238 3.27 -11.60 -4.47
CA GLU A 238 2.12 -10.85 -3.96
C GLU A 238 1.67 -11.33 -2.56
N LYS A 239 2.13 -12.52 -2.12
CA LYS A 239 1.68 -13.17 -0.88
C LYS A 239 2.65 -13.01 0.28
N SER A 240 3.93 -12.75 0.02
CA SER A 240 4.92 -12.60 1.08
C SER A 240 4.93 -11.20 1.71
N LYS A 241 5.35 -11.15 2.98
CA LYS A 241 5.73 -9.89 3.62
C LYS A 241 6.76 -9.18 2.75
N ILE A 242 6.56 -7.89 2.55
CA ILE A 242 7.38 -6.98 1.75
C ILE A 242 8.89 -7.13 1.96
N GLU A 243 9.33 -7.28 3.21
CA GLU A 243 10.75 -7.42 3.56
C GLU A 243 11.32 -8.76 3.09
N ASN A 244 10.53 -9.83 3.19
CA ASN A 244 10.90 -11.15 2.68
C ASN A 244 11.02 -11.13 1.16
N PHE A 245 10.09 -10.46 0.48
CA PHE A 245 10.16 -10.26 -0.97
C PHE A 245 11.46 -9.57 -1.38
N ILE A 246 11.78 -8.42 -0.76
CA ILE A 246 13.00 -7.66 -1.07
C ILE A 246 14.24 -8.52 -0.76
N SER A 247 14.28 -9.18 0.40
CA SER A 247 15.40 -10.03 0.79
C SER A 247 15.62 -11.18 -0.21
N ASN A 248 14.55 -11.83 -0.66
CA ASN A 248 14.63 -12.95 -1.60
C ASN A 248 15.08 -12.48 -2.99
N PHE A 249 14.50 -11.38 -3.49
CA PHE A 249 14.91 -10.79 -4.77
C PHE A 249 16.39 -10.41 -4.78
N MET A 250 16.88 -9.79 -3.70
CA MET A 250 18.29 -9.41 -3.59
C MET A 250 19.23 -10.62 -3.51
N LYS A 251 18.87 -11.65 -2.73
CA LYS A 251 19.64 -12.90 -2.67
C LYS A 251 19.74 -13.56 -4.05
N GLU A 252 18.65 -13.57 -4.82
CA GLU A 252 18.66 -14.15 -6.15
C GLU A 252 19.55 -13.35 -7.11
N LEU A 253 19.48 -12.01 -7.10
CA LEU A 253 20.38 -11.16 -7.87
C LEU A 253 21.86 -11.41 -7.54
N GLU A 254 22.18 -11.53 -6.25
CA GLU A 254 23.55 -11.84 -5.77
C GLU A 254 24.01 -13.21 -6.25
N LEU A 255 23.16 -14.24 -6.14
CA LEU A 255 23.48 -15.59 -6.63
C LEU A 255 23.70 -15.59 -8.15
N LEU A 256 22.80 -14.97 -8.92
CA LEU A 256 22.92 -14.89 -10.37
C LEU A 256 24.17 -14.13 -10.82
N HIS A 257 24.58 -13.11 -10.07
CA HIS A 257 25.86 -12.44 -10.26
C HIS A 257 27.04 -13.40 -10.07
N MET A 258 27.09 -14.08 -8.92
CA MET A 258 28.20 -14.95 -8.52
C MET A 258 28.38 -16.16 -9.44
N ILE A 259 27.29 -16.66 -10.03
CA ILE A 259 27.32 -17.79 -10.96
C ILE A 259 28.14 -17.45 -12.21
N GLY A 260 28.12 -16.21 -12.70
CA GLY A 260 28.85 -15.83 -13.90
C GLY A 260 28.38 -16.58 -15.15
N TYR A 261 29.32 -16.99 -16.01
CA TYR A 261 29.02 -17.68 -17.27
C TYR A 261 29.23 -19.20 -17.16
N HIS A 262 28.24 -19.98 -17.61
CA HIS A 262 28.34 -21.41 -17.83
C HIS A 262 27.38 -21.83 -18.96
N ASP A 263 27.80 -22.74 -19.85
CA ASP A 263 27.01 -23.10 -21.04
C ASP A 263 25.65 -23.73 -20.70
N ASN A 264 25.58 -24.50 -19.61
CA ASN A 264 24.35 -25.16 -19.15
C ASN A 264 23.59 -24.38 -18.07
N ILE A 265 23.89 -23.10 -17.85
CA ILE A 265 23.12 -22.24 -16.92
C ILE A 265 22.64 -21.02 -17.67
N ASN A 266 21.36 -20.66 -17.47
CA ASN A 266 20.82 -19.50 -18.16
C ASN A 266 21.54 -18.23 -17.71
N ARG A 267 22.10 -17.51 -18.68
CA ARG A 267 22.97 -16.37 -18.41
C ARG A 267 22.15 -15.16 -17.94
N PHE A 268 22.47 -14.68 -16.74
CA PHE A 268 22.06 -13.37 -16.27
C PHE A 268 22.89 -12.28 -16.95
N LEU A 269 22.21 -11.29 -17.52
CA LEU A 269 22.84 -10.22 -18.28
C LEU A 269 22.87 -8.90 -17.52
N GLY A 270 21.89 -8.67 -16.65
CA GLY A 270 21.76 -7.43 -15.89
C GLY A 270 20.32 -7.16 -15.46
N ILE A 271 20.03 -5.90 -15.13
CA ILE A 271 18.71 -5.46 -14.68
C ILE A 271 18.17 -4.32 -15.56
N THR A 272 16.86 -4.10 -15.52
CA THR A 272 16.20 -2.95 -16.14
C THR A 272 15.00 -2.50 -15.31
N LYS A 273 14.50 -1.28 -15.56
CA LYS A 273 13.34 -0.68 -14.88
C LYS A 273 12.42 -0.06 -15.92
N ASP A 274 11.13 -0.39 -15.88
CA ASP A 274 10.13 0.25 -16.74
C ASP A 274 9.70 1.64 -16.23
N ASP A 275 8.91 2.34 -17.03
CA ASP A 275 8.46 3.71 -16.76
C ASP A 275 7.53 3.81 -15.52
N ILE A 276 6.94 2.70 -15.11
CA ILE A 276 6.04 2.58 -13.93
C ILE A 276 6.85 2.19 -12.68
N GLY A 277 8.14 1.91 -12.85
CA GLY A 277 9.08 1.63 -11.78
C GLY A 277 9.14 0.17 -11.33
N ASN A 278 8.73 -0.76 -12.20
CA ASN A 278 8.94 -2.19 -11.97
C ASN A 278 10.34 -2.59 -12.41
N TYR A 279 11.02 -3.38 -11.59
CA TYR A 279 12.34 -3.92 -11.90
C TYR A 279 12.24 -5.31 -12.54
N PHE A 280 13.10 -5.55 -13.52
CA PHE A 280 13.19 -6.82 -14.24
C PHE A 280 14.63 -7.33 -14.23
N MET A 281 14.77 -8.65 -14.08
CA MET A 281 16.01 -9.35 -14.42
C MET A 281 16.06 -9.58 -15.93
N VAL A 282 17.20 -9.24 -16.54
CA VAL A 282 17.46 -9.47 -17.96
C VAL A 282 18.23 -10.78 -18.09
N LEU A 283 17.55 -11.81 -18.57
CA LEU A 283 18.11 -13.15 -18.78
C LEU A 283 18.27 -13.43 -20.28
N LYS A 284 19.28 -14.19 -20.67
CA LYS A 284 19.40 -14.67 -22.05
C LYS A 284 18.17 -15.53 -22.39
N HIS A 285 17.63 -15.37 -23.60
CA HIS A 285 16.51 -16.19 -24.04
C HIS A 285 16.96 -17.62 -24.32
N ALA A 286 16.39 -18.59 -23.59
CA ALA A 286 16.52 -20.01 -23.90
C ALA A 286 15.56 -20.37 -25.05
N ASN A 287 16.11 -20.95 -26.12
CA ASN A 287 15.31 -21.34 -27.28
C ASN A 287 14.41 -22.55 -26.92
N GLU A 288 13.30 -22.71 -27.65
CA GLU A 288 12.35 -23.82 -27.51
C GLU A 288 11.51 -23.91 -26.21
N GLY A 289 11.66 -22.96 -25.28
CA GLY A 289 10.84 -22.91 -24.06
C GLY A 289 11.40 -23.79 -22.94
N ASN A 290 10.55 -24.16 -21.97
CA ASN A 290 10.98 -25.02 -20.86
C ASN A 290 11.05 -26.50 -21.26
N LEU A 291 11.84 -27.27 -20.51
CA LEU A 291 12.04 -28.69 -20.78
C LEU A 291 10.74 -29.51 -20.67
N ARG A 292 9.80 -29.12 -19.81
CA ARG A 292 8.54 -29.85 -19.63
C ARG A 292 7.68 -29.82 -20.88
N ASP A 293 7.44 -28.63 -21.40
CA ASP A 293 6.64 -28.40 -22.60
C ASP A 293 7.33 -29.00 -23.82
N TYR A 294 8.66 -28.92 -23.87
CA TYR A 294 9.45 -29.55 -24.91
C TYR A 294 9.27 -31.07 -24.89
N LEU A 295 9.45 -31.71 -23.74
CA LEU A 295 9.27 -33.15 -23.59
C LEU A 295 7.83 -33.54 -23.87
N ASN A 296 6.83 -32.85 -23.31
CA ASN A 296 5.41 -33.14 -23.57
C ASN A 296 5.06 -33.15 -25.07
N LYS A 297 5.74 -32.34 -25.89
CA LYS A 297 5.49 -32.26 -27.34
C LYS A 297 6.34 -33.23 -28.17
N LYS A 298 7.56 -33.54 -27.72
CA LYS A 298 8.58 -34.21 -28.54
C LYS A 298 9.06 -35.55 -27.97
N PHE A 299 8.56 -35.99 -26.80
CA PHE A 299 9.08 -37.16 -26.08
C PHE A 299 9.19 -38.42 -26.94
N ASP A 300 8.15 -38.71 -27.71
CA ASP A 300 8.07 -39.91 -28.56
C ASP A 300 8.99 -39.84 -29.78
N SER A 301 9.27 -38.64 -30.27
CA SER A 301 10.18 -38.39 -31.40
C SER A 301 11.65 -38.25 -31.00
N LEU A 302 11.93 -38.07 -29.70
CA LEU A 302 13.28 -37.85 -29.17
C LEU A 302 14.06 -39.15 -29.12
N GLN A 303 15.18 -39.17 -29.84
CA GLN A 303 16.18 -40.25 -29.79
C GLN A 303 16.84 -40.30 -28.40
N TRP A 304 17.28 -41.49 -28.00
CA TRP A 304 17.87 -41.72 -26.68
C TRP A 304 19.15 -40.93 -26.46
N GLU A 305 19.95 -40.75 -27.51
CA GLU A 305 21.18 -39.98 -27.48
C GLU A 305 20.90 -38.52 -27.05
N ASN A 306 19.82 -37.93 -27.57
CA ASN A 306 19.41 -36.57 -27.19
C ASN A 306 18.92 -36.51 -25.73
N LYS A 307 18.20 -37.54 -25.26
CA LYS A 307 17.73 -37.63 -23.86
C LYS A 307 18.91 -37.71 -22.89
N ILE A 308 19.92 -38.53 -23.23
CA ILE A 308 21.15 -38.68 -22.46
C ILE A 308 21.95 -37.37 -22.46
N GLN A 309 22.08 -36.70 -23.60
CA GLN A 309 22.77 -35.41 -23.67
C GLN A 309 22.08 -34.33 -22.81
N MET A 310 20.75 -34.24 -22.84
CA MET A 310 20.00 -33.32 -21.98
C MET A 310 20.25 -33.61 -20.50
N ALA A 311 20.24 -34.88 -20.09
CA ALA A 311 20.54 -35.26 -18.71
C ALA A 311 21.98 -34.89 -18.33
N PHE A 312 22.94 -35.15 -19.22
CA PHE A 312 24.35 -34.79 -19.03
C PHE A 312 24.52 -33.28 -18.86
N ASP A 313 23.92 -32.47 -19.74
CA ASP A 313 23.94 -31.01 -19.69
C ASP A 313 23.39 -30.47 -18.36
N ILE A 314 22.27 -31.03 -17.87
CA ILE A 314 21.70 -30.70 -16.56
C ILE A 314 22.70 -31.03 -15.45
N THR A 315 23.33 -32.21 -15.48
CA THR A 315 24.31 -32.59 -14.46
C THR A 315 25.56 -31.71 -14.48
N CYS A 316 26.01 -31.26 -15.65
CA CYS A 316 27.11 -30.30 -15.80
C CYS A 316 26.77 -28.96 -15.15
N GLY A 317 25.58 -28.42 -15.42
CA GLY A 317 25.09 -27.19 -14.79
C GLY A 317 25.01 -27.32 -13.26
N LEU A 318 24.48 -28.44 -12.75
CA LEU A 318 24.39 -28.68 -11.31
C LEU A 318 25.75 -28.84 -10.64
N LYS A 319 26.68 -29.56 -11.29
CA LYS A 319 28.07 -29.68 -10.82
C LYS A 319 28.72 -28.31 -10.69
N TYR A 320 28.50 -27.43 -11.66
CA TYR A 320 29.01 -26.06 -11.60
C TYR A 320 28.39 -25.27 -10.44
N LEU A 321 27.07 -25.31 -10.27
CA LEU A 321 26.40 -24.65 -9.13
C LEU A 321 26.93 -25.15 -7.79
N HIS A 322 27.09 -26.46 -7.64
CA HIS A 322 27.63 -27.06 -6.42
C HIS A 322 29.08 -26.63 -6.16
N SER A 323 29.90 -26.47 -7.21
CA SER A 323 31.27 -25.93 -7.07
C SER A 323 31.31 -24.50 -6.52
N LYS A 324 30.21 -23.75 -6.67
CA LYS A 324 30.01 -22.41 -6.10
C LYS A 324 29.31 -22.44 -4.73
N GLY A 325 29.06 -23.61 -4.16
CA GLY A 325 28.33 -23.78 -2.90
C GLY A 325 26.83 -23.50 -3.00
N ILE A 326 26.27 -23.44 -4.22
CA ILE A 326 24.86 -23.13 -4.46
C ILE A 326 24.08 -24.44 -4.61
N ILE A 327 23.08 -24.64 -3.75
CA ILE A 327 22.12 -25.73 -3.88
C ILE A 327 20.87 -25.16 -4.56
N HIS A 328 20.57 -25.60 -5.79
CA HIS A 328 19.47 -25.05 -6.61
C HIS A 328 18.10 -25.13 -5.91
N ARG A 329 17.87 -26.16 -5.08
CA ARG A 329 16.67 -26.44 -4.23
C ARG A 329 15.30 -26.51 -4.93
N HIS A 330 15.15 -25.99 -6.15
CA HIS A 330 13.96 -26.09 -6.99
C HIS A 330 14.33 -26.43 -8.45
N LEU A 331 14.88 -27.63 -8.67
CA LEU A 331 14.89 -28.22 -10.02
C LEU A 331 13.45 -28.63 -10.34
N VAL A 332 12.69 -27.76 -10.98
CA VAL A 332 11.35 -28.07 -11.47
C VAL A 332 11.33 -28.03 -12.99
N ASN A 333 10.73 -29.07 -13.58
CA ASN A 333 10.33 -29.08 -14.98
C ASN A 333 9.13 -28.12 -15.15
N GLN A 334 9.26 -26.81 -14.91
CA GLN A 334 8.15 -25.85 -15.07
C GLN A 334 8.20 -25.11 -16.39
#